data_AF-A0A918URV0-F1
#
_entry.id   AF-A0A918URV0-F1
#
_cell.length_a   1.000
_cell.length_b   1.000
_cell.length_c   1.000
_cell.angle_alpha   90.00
_cell.angle_beta   90.00
_cell.angle_gamma   90.00
#
_symmetry.space_group_name_H-M   'P 1'
#
loop_
_entity.id
_entity.type
_entity.pdbx_description
1 polymer ?
#
loop_
_entity_poly.entity_id
_entity_poly.type
_entity_poly.pdbx_seq_one_letter_code
_entity_poly.pdbx_strand_id
1 'polypeptide(L)'
;MSRTDSTKPLWVRYAEHNPQPIHDHRFGPCDLPPAPIRDDPGTRCQWEHPAMQLFYGGNCCAGCKRRSHIRERQQWAKADNRRERYAGRREARRFAHGEYTD
;
A
#
# COMPACT_ATOMS: atom_id res chain seq x y z
N MET A 1 -16.61 -10.83 4.96
CA MET A 1 -16.42 -9.43 5.43
C MET A 1 -17.32 -9.21 6.64
N SER A 2 -16.81 -8.65 7.73
CA SER A 2 -17.62 -8.35 8.93
C SER A 2 -18.69 -7.32 8.59
N ARG A 3 -19.88 -7.45 9.19
CA ARG A 3 -21.01 -6.51 9.04
C ARG A 3 -20.66 -5.07 9.49
N THR A 4 -19.63 -4.91 10.32
CA THR A 4 -19.09 -3.61 10.79
C THR A 4 -18.07 -2.98 9.86
N ASP A 5 -17.60 -3.70 8.85
CA ASP A 5 -16.60 -3.19 7.92
C ASP A 5 -17.23 -2.34 6.80
N SER A 6 -18.48 -2.64 6.41
CA SER A 6 -19.19 -1.92 5.35
C SER A 6 -19.70 -0.55 5.76
N THR A 7 -19.87 -0.28 7.06
CA THR A 7 -20.36 1.00 7.59
C THR A 7 -19.24 2.00 7.87
N LYS A 8 -17.98 1.56 7.81
CA LYS A 8 -16.83 2.45 8.00
C LYS A 8 -16.65 3.36 6.78
N PRO A 9 -16.26 4.63 6.99
CA PRO A 9 -15.83 5.48 5.89
C PRO A 9 -14.72 4.80 5.08
N LEU A 10 -14.73 5.00 3.77
CA LEU A 10 -13.83 4.31 2.83
C LEU A 10 -12.35 4.46 3.22
N TRP A 11 -11.94 5.65 3.66
CA TRP A 11 -10.57 5.90 4.12
C TRP A 11 -10.18 5.08 5.36
N VAL A 12 -11.12 4.78 6.26
CA VAL A 12 -10.89 3.91 7.43
C VAL A 12 -10.71 2.47 6.96
N ARG A 13 -11.57 2.01 6.04
CA ARG A 13 -11.45 0.67 5.44
C ARG A 13 -10.12 0.52 4.72
N TYR A 14 -9.69 1.55 3.99
CA TYR A 14 -8.38 1.59 3.37
C TYR A 14 -7.27 1.49 4.42
N ALA A 15 -7.28 2.32 5.46
CA ALA A 15 -6.26 2.28 6.51
C ALA A 15 -6.15 0.91 7.22
N GLU A 16 -7.27 0.22 7.44
CA GLU A 16 -7.30 -1.07 8.14
C GLU A 16 -6.87 -2.26 7.27
N HIS A 17 -7.18 -2.22 5.97
CA HIS A 17 -7.02 -3.38 5.08
C HIS A 17 -5.82 -3.29 4.13
N ASN A 18 -4.80 -2.49 4.48
CA ASN A 18 -3.58 -2.32 3.69
C ASN A 18 -3.87 -2.03 2.21
N PRO A 19 -4.42 -0.84 1.93
CA PRO A 19 -4.98 -0.50 0.65
C PRO A 19 -3.86 -0.49 -0.39
N GLN A 20 -4.20 -0.89 -1.61
CA GLN A 20 -3.21 -0.99 -2.65
C GLN A 20 -3.40 0.16 -3.63
N PRO A 21 -2.32 0.77 -4.12
CA PRO A 21 -2.42 1.89 -5.02
C PRO A 21 -2.75 1.41 -6.44
N ILE A 22 -3.74 2.06 -7.07
CA ILE A 22 -4.08 1.91 -8.48
C ILE A 22 -3.59 3.16 -9.20
N HIS A 23 -2.73 2.97 -10.19
CA HIS A 23 -2.12 4.07 -10.93
C HIS A 23 -2.67 4.20 -12.34
N ASP A 24 -2.93 5.44 -12.74
CA ASP A 24 -3.13 5.83 -14.14
C ASP A 24 -2.13 6.92 -14.56
N HIS A 25 -1.05 6.48 -15.18
CA HIS A 25 0.01 7.34 -15.72
C HIS A 25 -0.11 7.58 -17.23
N ARG A 26 -1.25 7.28 -17.87
CA ARG A 26 -1.41 7.55 -19.31
C ARG A 26 -1.09 9.00 -19.67
N PHE A 27 -1.49 9.92 -18.80
CA PHE A 27 -1.47 11.36 -19.04
C PHE A 27 -0.54 12.17 -18.12
N GLY A 28 0.45 11.55 -17.49
CA GLY A 28 1.42 12.30 -16.69
C GLY A 28 2.02 11.54 -15.51
N PRO A 29 2.77 12.24 -14.64
CA PRO A 29 3.36 11.66 -13.44
C PRO A 29 2.30 11.18 -12.44
N CYS A 30 2.72 10.36 -11.49
CA CYS A 30 1.88 9.93 -10.38
C CYS A 30 1.44 11.14 -9.55
N ASP A 31 0.13 11.25 -9.33
CA ASP A 31 -0.51 12.25 -8.48
C ASP A 31 -1.09 11.64 -7.19
N LEU A 32 -0.85 10.34 -6.95
CA LEU A 32 -1.36 9.63 -5.78
C LEU A 32 -0.76 10.21 -4.48
N PRO A 33 -1.58 10.56 -3.47
CA PRO A 33 -1.06 10.89 -2.14
C PRO A 33 -0.38 9.68 -1.48
N PRO A 34 0.62 9.88 -0.59
CA PRO A 34 1.42 8.80 -0.02
C PRO A 34 0.64 7.83 0.89
N ALA A 35 -0.56 8.22 1.34
CA ALA A 35 -1.48 7.40 2.10
C ALA A 35 -2.93 7.74 1.69
N PRO A 36 -3.90 6.83 1.94
CA PRO A 36 -5.30 7.16 1.79
C PRO A 36 -5.66 8.36 2.65
N ILE A 37 -6.29 9.34 2.04
CA ILE A 37 -6.81 10.52 2.74
C ILE A 37 -8.33 10.41 2.88
N ARG A 38 -8.91 11.22 3.76
CA ARG A 38 -10.34 11.18 4.06
C ARG A 38 -11.20 11.63 2.88
N ASP A 39 -10.72 12.62 2.14
CA ASP A 39 -11.41 13.23 1.01
C ASP A 39 -11.00 12.55 -0.30
N ASP A 40 -11.85 12.59 -1.32
CA ASP A 40 -11.45 12.17 -2.66
C ASP A 40 -10.37 13.15 -3.16
N PRO A 41 -9.13 12.70 -3.38
CA PRO A 41 -8.06 13.58 -3.83
C PRO A 41 -8.30 14.15 -5.24
N GLY A 42 -9.26 13.64 -6.01
CA GLY A 42 -9.47 14.03 -7.41
C GLY A 42 -8.27 13.66 -8.29
N THR A 43 -7.43 12.75 -7.82
CA THR A 43 -6.21 12.29 -8.50
C THR A 43 -6.55 11.14 -9.44
N ARG A 44 -5.78 11.03 -10.53
CA ARG A 44 -5.97 9.93 -11.50
C ARG A 44 -5.56 8.60 -10.90
N CYS A 45 -4.51 8.62 -10.08
CA CYS A 45 -4.13 7.47 -9.27
C CYS A 45 -4.98 7.46 -8.00
N GLN A 46 -5.47 6.29 -7.57
CA GLN A 46 -6.36 6.16 -6.42
C GLN A 46 -5.92 5.02 -5.48
N TRP A 47 -6.30 5.12 -4.22
CA TRP A 47 -6.18 4.02 -3.27
C TRP A 47 -7.41 3.13 -3.42
N GLU A 48 -7.21 1.82 -3.52
CA GLU A 48 -8.31 0.88 -3.69
C GLU A 48 -8.20 -0.27 -2.69
N HIS A 49 -9.36 -0.86 -2.36
CA HIS A 49 -9.40 -2.00 -1.47
C HIS A 49 -8.71 -3.21 -2.14
N PRO A 50 -7.90 -4.02 -1.43
CA PRO A 50 -7.18 -5.14 -2.04
C PRO A 50 -8.09 -6.12 -2.79
N ALA A 51 -9.28 -6.37 -2.27
CA ALA A 51 -10.27 -7.24 -2.92
C ALA A 51 -10.77 -6.70 -4.28
N MET A 52 -10.76 -5.38 -4.48
CA MET A 52 -11.21 -4.74 -5.72
C MET A 52 -10.15 -4.80 -6.82
N GLN A 53 -8.87 -4.95 -6.48
CA GLN A 53 -7.79 -5.14 -7.47
C GLN A 53 -7.93 -6.42 -8.29
N LEU A 54 -8.59 -7.44 -7.76
CA LEU A 54 -8.89 -8.67 -8.52
C LEU A 54 -9.86 -8.42 -9.68
N PHE A 55 -10.69 -7.37 -9.58
CA PHE A 55 -11.69 -7.01 -10.59
C PHE A 55 -11.17 -5.95 -11.58
N TYR A 56 -10.31 -5.04 -11.11
CA TYR A 56 -9.67 -4.03 -11.97
C TYR A 56 -8.38 -4.60 -12.57
N GLY A 57 -8.53 -5.30 -13.70
CA GLY A 57 -7.45 -5.96 -14.42
C GLY A 57 -6.19 -5.09 -14.57
N GLY A 58 -5.15 -5.46 -13.83
CA GLY A 58 -3.77 -4.97 -13.94
C GLY A 58 -3.57 -3.49 -13.58
N ASN A 59 -2.85 -3.22 -12.49
CA ASN A 59 -2.33 -1.87 -12.25
C ASN A 59 -1.33 -1.49 -13.37
N CYS A 60 -1.24 -0.21 -13.74
CA CYS A 60 -0.33 0.19 -14.83
C CYS A 60 1.16 -0.05 -14.51
N CYS A 61 1.50 -0.39 -13.26
CA CYS A 61 2.84 -0.68 -12.80
C CYS A 61 3.22 -2.18 -12.92
N ALA A 62 2.25 -3.06 -13.19
CA ALA A 62 2.46 -4.49 -13.39
C ALA A 62 2.96 -4.75 -14.81
N GLY A 63 4.28 -4.89 -14.96
CA GLY A 63 4.92 -5.26 -16.23
C GLY A 63 5.11 -4.10 -17.23
N CYS A 64 4.81 -2.86 -16.85
CA CYS A 64 5.08 -1.71 -17.71
C CYS A 64 6.58 -1.37 -17.77
N LYS A 65 7.10 -1.13 -18.97
CA LYS A 65 8.51 -0.77 -19.21
C LYS A 65 8.80 0.73 -19.05
N ARG A 66 7.82 1.55 -18.66
CA ARG A 66 8.03 2.99 -18.42
C ARG A 66 8.89 3.23 -17.17
N ARG A 67 9.90 4.09 -17.30
CA ARG A 67 10.88 4.37 -16.23
C ARG A 67 10.23 4.89 -14.94
N SER A 68 9.21 5.74 -15.04
CA SER A 68 8.46 6.23 -13.89
C SER A 68 7.79 5.11 -13.11
N HIS A 69 7.19 4.13 -13.79
CA HIS A 69 6.50 3.00 -13.16
C HIS A 69 7.49 2.07 -12.46
N ILE A 70 8.63 1.81 -13.12
CA ILE A 70 9.71 1.00 -12.54
C ILE A 70 10.27 1.67 -11.27
N ARG A 71 10.51 2.99 -11.32
CA ARG A 71 11.02 3.76 -10.17
C ARG A 71 10.08 3.68 -8.98
N GLU A 72 8.78 3.84 -9.20
CA GLU A 72 7.77 3.77 -8.15
C GLU A 72 7.70 2.37 -7.53
N ARG A 73 7.66 1.32 -8.36
CA ARG A 73 7.69 -0.07 -7.87
C ARG A 73 8.95 -0.36 -7.02
N GLN A 74 10.10 0.17 -7.43
CA GLN A 74 11.33 0.08 -6.64
C GLN A 74 11.25 0.85 -5.32
N GLN A 75 10.53 1.98 -5.27
CA GLN A 75 10.33 2.73 -4.04
C GLN A 75 9.47 1.96 -3.04
N TRP A 76 8.40 1.30 -3.49
CA TRP A 76 7.59 0.43 -2.62
C TRP A 76 8.39 -0.75 -2.08
N ALA A 77 9.09 -1.48 -2.96
CA ALA A 77 9.94 -2.59 -2.54
C ALA A 77 10.99 -2.14 -1.50
N LYS A 78 11.59 -0.95 -1.68
CA LYS A 78 12.52 -0.37 -0.70
C LYS A 78 11.85 -0.02 0.63
N ALA A 79 10.61 0.46 0.61
CA ALA A 79 9.85 0.80 1.81
C ALA A 79 9.46 -0.46 2.59
N ASP A 80 8.99 -1.50 1.91
CA ASP A 80 8.62 -2.77 2.54
C ASP A 80 9.84 -3.49 3.10
N ASN A 81 10.93 -3.61 2.32
CA ASN A 81 12.21 -4.14 2.83
C ASN A 81 12.76 -3.33 4.01
N ARG A 82 12.44 -2.03 4.11
CA ARG A 82 12.80 -1.22 5.28
C ARG A 82 11.94 -1.62 6.47
N ARG A 83 10.62 -1.76 6.32
CA ARG A 83 9.69 -2.18 7.37
C ARG A 83 10.06 -3.55 7.93
N GLU A 84 10.30 -4.54 7.06
CA GLU A 84 10.72 -5.88 7.45
C GLU A 84 12.02 -5.86 8.27
N ARG A 85 13.04 -5.13 7.79
CA ARG A 85 14.30 -4.98 8.54
C ARG A 85 14.10 -4.30 9.91
N TYR A 86 13.18 -3.36 10.03
CA TYR A 86 12.86 -2.75 11.33
C TYR A 86 12.12 -3.72 12.24
N ALA A 87 11.17 -4.51 11.72
CA ALA A 87 10.47 -5.54 12.47
C ALA A 87 11.45 -6.60 12.99
N GLY A 88 12.31 -7.14 12.12
CA GLY A 88 13.32 -8.12 12.53
C GLY A 88 14.31 -7.57 13.56
N ARG A 89 14.76 -6.31 13.43
CA ARG A 89 15.58 -5.67 14.48
C ARG A 89 14.84 -5.53 15.80
N ARG A 90 13.54 -5.24 15.75
CA ARG A 90 12.71 -5.11 16.95
C ARG A 90 12.54 -6.46 17.63
N GLU A 91 12.25 -7.51 16.88
CA GLU A 91 12.13 -8.89 17.37
C GLU A 91 13.44 -9.38 17.98
N ALA A 92 14.57 -9.19 17.29
CA ALA A 92 15.89 -9.56 17.81
C ALA A 92 16.22 -8.85 19.15
N ARG A 93 15.83 -7.58 19.30
CA ARG A 93 15.96 -6.85 20.58
C ARG A 93 15.09 -7.46 21.67
N ARG A 94 13.83 -7.80 21.37
CA ARG A 94 12.92 -8.44 22.33
C ARG A 94 13.47 -9.79 22.82
N PHE A 95 13.97 -10.60 21.89
CA PHE A 95 14.62 -11.87 22.21
C PHE A 95 15.86 -11.66 23.10
N ALA A 96 16.75 -10.73 22.74
CA ALA A 96 17.94 -10.41 23.54
C ALA A 96 17.62 -9.87 24.95
N HIS A 97 16.48 -9.18 25.12
CA HIS A 97 15.99 -8.70 26.41
C HIS A 97 15.20 -9.74 27.20
N GLY A 98 15.05 -10.98 26.70
CA GLY A 98 14.35 -12.05 27.40
C GLY A 98 12.82 -11.90 27.43
N GLU A 99 12.25 -11.05 26.57
CA GLU A 99 10.78 -10.89 26.44
C GLU A 99 10.11 -12.08 25.73
N TYR A 100 10.89 -13.03 25.22
CA TYR A 100 10.42 -14.28 24.63
C TYR A 100 11.17 -15.43 25.29
N THR A 101 10.48 -16.18 26.17
CA THR A 101 10.92 -17.49 26.64
C THR A 101 10.29 -18.53 25.71
N ASP A 102 11.13 -19.41 25.16
CA ASP A 102 10.74 -20.60 24.38
C ASP A 102 9.67 -21.44 25.10
#